data_AF-A0A9X4KRZ9-F1
#
_entry.id   AF-A0A9X4KRZ9-F1
#
_cell.length_a   1.000
_cell.length_b   1.000
_cell.length_c   1.000
_cell.angle_alpha   90.00
_cell.angle_beta   90.00
_cell.angle_gamma   90.00
#
_symmetry.space_group_name_H-M   'P 1'
#
loop_
_entity.id
_entity.type
_entity.pdbx_description
1 polymer ?
#
loop_
_entity_poly.entity_id
_entity_poly.type
_entity_poly.pdbx_seq_one_letter_code
_entity_poly.pdbx_strand_id
1 'polypeptide(L)' 'MHPDHARVAVEAAAALALDVAGVDIRCRDIRQPLDEENGGIIEVNALPDMIDPYLYFQGDEPDVFEQYLRYLFEE' A
#
# COMPACT_ATOMS: atom_id res chain seq x y z
N MET A 1 6.29 3.15 -9.79
CA MET A 1 6.40 1.87 -9.08
C MET A 1 6.09 0.74 -10.05
N HIS A 2 6.77 -0.41 -9.97
CA HIS A 2 6.43 -1.60 -10.75
C HIS A 2 5.05 -2.14 -10.32
N PRO A 3 4.14 -2.54 -11.22
CA PRO A 3 2.79 -2.99 -10.87
C PRO A 3 2.75 -4.16 -9.88
N ASP A 4 3.76 -5.04 -9.91
CA ASP A 4 3.83 -6.18 -8.99
C ASP A 4 3.92 -5.79 -7.52
N HIS A 5 4.39 -4.58 -7.19
CA HIS A 5 4.47 -4.14 -5.80
C HIS A 5 3.06 -4.03 -5.18
N ALA A 6 2.09 -3.51 -5.95
CA ALA A 6 0.70 -3.44 -5.52
C ALA A 6 0.09 -4.83 -5.35
N ARG A 7 0.37 -5.75 -6.29
CA ARG A 7 -0.08 -7.16 -6.19
C ARG A 7 0.45 -7.82 -4.92
N VAL A 8 1.74 -7.68 -4.64
CA VAL A 8 2.39 -8.24 -3.44
C VAL A 8 1.81 -7.64 -2.16
N ALA A 9 1.52 -6.34 -2.13
CA ALA A 9 0.87 -5.70 -0.99
C ALA A 9 -0.53 -6.26 -0.71
N VAL A 10 -1.35 -6.44 -1.76
CA VAL A 10 -2.69 -7.05 -1.64
C VAL A 10 -2.60 -8.49 -1.15
N GLU A 11 -1.67 -9.27 -1.68
CA GLU A 11 -1.45 -10.66 -1.23
C GLU A 11 -1.03 -10.74 0.23
N ALA A 12 -0.20 -9.80 0.71
CA ALA A 12 0.23 -9.75 2.09
C ALA A 12 -0.90 -9.39 3.05
N ALA A 13 -1.75 -8.42 2.70
CA ALA A 13 -2.95 -8.09 3.48
C ALA A 13 -3.91 -9.29 3.54
N ALA A 14 -4.13 -9.96 2.41
CA ALA A 14 -4.98 -11.15 2.32
C ALA A 14 -4.44 -12.33 3.15
N ALA A 15 -3.12 -12.55 3.15
CA ALA A 15 -2.48 -13.60 3.95
C ALA A 15 -2.71 -13.41 5.47
N LEU A 16 -2.93 -12.18 5.91
CA LEU A 16 -3.23 -11.82 7.30
C LEU A 16 -4.73 -11.62 7.57
N ALA A 17 -5.60 -11.87 6.58
CA ALA A 17 -7.03 -11.62 6.66
C ALA A 17 -7.37 -10.17 7.08
N LEU A 18 -6.59 -9.20 6.59
CA LEU A 18 -6.83 -7.78 6.79
C LEU A 18 -7.63 -7.23 5.61
N ASP A 19 -8.70 -6.49 5.94
CA ASP A 19 -9.56 -5.85 4.94
C ASP A 19 -8.91 -4.59 4.36
N VAL A 20 -8.28 -3.80 5.24
CA VAL A 20 -7.46 -2.64 4.88
C VAL A 20 -6.15 -2.73 5.66
N ALA A 21 -5.05 -2.49 4.95
CA ALA A 21 -3.72 -2.53 5.54
C ALA A 21 -2.78 -1.53 4.87
N GLY A 22 -1.82 -1.02 5.64
CA GLY A 22 -0.62 -0.36 5.11
C GLY A 22 0.50 -1.39 4.96
N VAL A 23 1.22 -1.35 3.84
CA VAL A 23 2.31 -2.31 3.59
C VAL A 23 3.59 -1.54 3.32
N ASP A 24 4.57 -1.73 4.21
CA ASP A 24 5.86 -1.08 4.09
C ASP A 24 6.83 -1.99 3.33
N ILE A 25 7.28 -1.52 2.17
CA ILE A 25 8.16 -2.27 1.27
C ILE A 25 9.53 -1.59 1.22
N ARG A 26 10.59 -2.40 1.28
CA ARG A 26 11.95 -1.94 0.99
C ARG A 26 12.47 -2.64 -0.26
N CYS A 27 12.95 -1.86 -1.23
CA CYS A 27 13.59 -2.40 -2.43
C CYS A 27 14.81 -1.58 -2.89
N ARG A 28 15.65 -2.17 -3.74
CA ARG A 28 16.81 -1.51 -4.35
C ARG A 28 16.39 -0.61 -5.52
N ASP A 29 15.49 -1.08 -6.37
CA ASP A 29 14.88 -0.31 -7.45
C ASP A 29 13.36 -0.54 -7.49
N ILE A 30 12.59 0.53 -7.22
CA ILE A 30 11.12 0.52 -7.21
C ILE A 30 10.48 0.26 -8.58
N ARG A 31 11.26 0.31 -9.65
CA ARG A 31 10.81 0.05 -11.03
C ARG A 31 10.94 -1.42 -11.42
N GLN A 32 11.61 -2.24 -10.61
CA GLN A 32 11.77 -3.68 -10.81
C GLN A 32 10.79 -4.46 -9.93
N PRO A 33 10.38 -5.68 -10.30
CA PRO A 33 9.55 -6.54 -9.44
C PRO A 33 10.23 -6.85 -8.10
N LEU A 34 9.44 -7.21 -7.09
CA LEU A 34 9.98 -7.71 -5.83
C LEU A 34 10.39 -9.18 -5.99
N ASP A 35 11.65 -9.47 -5.67
CA ASP A 35 12.23 -10.80 -5.60
C ASP A 35 13.33 -10.82 -4.52
N GLU A 36 13.95 -11.98 -4.32
CA GLU A 36 14.99 -12.18 -3.30
C GLU A 36 16.19 -11.21 -3.43
N GLU A 37 16.43 -10.66 -4.61
CA GLU A 37 17.53 -9.72 -4.84
C GLU A 37 17.09 -8.26 -4.76
N ASN A 38 15.87 -7.93 -5.16
CA ASN A 38 15.41 -6.56 -5.25
C ASN A 38 14.74 -6.06 -3.96
N GLY A 39 14.17 -6.91 -3.10
CA GLY A 39 13.62 -6.45 -1.83
C GLY A 39 12.52 -7.32 -1.22
N GLY A 40 11.77 -6.74 -0.29
CA GLY A 40 10.66 -7.43 0.38
C GLY A 40 9.81 -6.52 1.26
N ILE A 41 8.79 -7.12 1.86
CA ILE A 41 7.91 -6.49 2.84
C ILE A 41 8.63 -6.42 4.19
N ILE A 42 8.58 -5.25 4.82
CA ILE A 42 9.11 -5.00 6.16
C ILE A 42 8.01 -5.15 7.20
N GLU A 43 6.83 -4.59 6.93
CA GLU A 43 5.70 -4.56 7.85
C GLU A 43 4.36 -4.61 7.11
N VAL A 44 3.36 -5.22 7.75
CA VAL A 44 1.95 -5.10 7.35
C VAL A 44 1.17 -4.55 8.54
N ASN A 45 0.65 -3.34 8.37
CA ASN A 45 -0.02 -2.56 9.40
C ASN A 45 -1.54 -2.68 9.27
N ALA A 46 -2.20 -3.26 10.28
CA ALA A 46 -3.67 -3.36 10.34
C ALA A 46 -4.37 -2.02 10.60
N LEU A 47 -3.64 -1.04 11.13
CA LEU A 47 -4.09 0.34 11.34
C LEU A 47 -3.13 1.27 10.60
N PRO A 48 -3.22 1.37 9.27
CA PRO A 48 -2.39 2.29 8.51
C PRO A 48 -2.67 3.73 8.90
N ASP A 49 -1.63 4.56 8.86
CA ASP A 49 -1.85 6.00 8.88
C ASP A 49 -2.46 6.47 7.56
N MET A 50 -3.49 7.30 7.67
CA MET A 50 -4.20 7.90 6.53
C MET A 50 -3.98 9.42 6.47
N ILE A 51 -3.42 10.01 7.53
CA ILE A 51 -3.23 11.46 7.64
C ILE A 51 -1.99 11.89 6.87
N ASP A 52 -0.86 11.22 7.05
CA ASP A 52 0.36 11.57 6.33
C ASP A 52 0.19 11.43 4.81
N PRO A 53 -0.45 10.35 4.27
CA PRO A 53 -0.80 10.27 2.86
C PRO A 53 -1.60 11.48 2.35
N TYR A 54 -2.59 11.91 3.13
CA TYR A 54 -3.47 13.03 2.79
C TYR A 54 -2.75 14.39 2.83
N LEU A 55 -1.84 14.60 3.79
CA LEU A 55 -1.19 15.89 4.00
C LEU A 55 0.04 16.09 3.12
N TYR A 56 0.84 15.04 2.89
CA TYR A 56 2.16 15.15 2.28
C TYR A 56 2.21 14.81 0.80
N PHE A 57 1.27 14.01 0.28
CA PHE A 57 1.16 13.78 -1.15
C PHE A 57 0.19 14.78 -1.78
N GLN A 58 0.72 15.98 -2.06
CA GLN A 58 -0.02 17.01 -2.79
C GLN A 58 0.32 16.93 -4.29
N GLY A 59 -0.65 16.60 -5.14
CA GLY A 59 -0.47 16.46 -6.59
C GLY A 59 -1.61 15.70 -7.27
N ASP A 60 -1.34 15.07 -8.41
CA ASP A 60 -2.29 14.17 -9.13
C ASP A 60 -2.45 12.80 -8.43
N GLU A 61 -1.97 12.65 -7.20
CA GLU A 61 -2.08 11.38 -6.47
C GLU A 61 -3.50 11.18 -5.93
N PRO A 62 -3.98 9.92 -5.87
CA PRO A 62 -5.34 9.65 -5.45
C PRO A 62 -5.54 9.97 -3.96
N ASP A 63 -6.64 10.63 -3.61
CA ASP A 63 -7.03 10.82 -2.22
C ASP A 63 -7.43 9.47 -1.61
N VAL A 64 -6.47 8.85 -0.92
CA VAL A 64 -6.64 7.53 -0.28
C VAL A 64 -7.69 7.59 0.82
N PHE A 65 -7.82 8.73 1.51
CA PHE A 65 -8.82 8.91 2.55
C PHE A 65 -10.22 8.93 1.95
N GLU A 66 -10.44 9.69 0.87
CA GLU A 66 -11.72 9.67 0.14
C GLU A 66 -12.04 8.26 -0.37
N GLN A 67 -11.08 7.56 -0.98
CA GLN A 67 -11.28 6.19 -1.47
C GLN A 67 -11.64 5.22 -0.35
N TYR A 68 -11.00 5.33 0.80
CA TYR A 68 -11.32 4.50 1.95
C TYR A 68 -12.74 4.79 2.47
N LEU A 69 -13.16 6.06 2.53
CA LEU A 69 -14.53 6.40 2.90
C LEU A 69 -15.56 5.85 1.90
N ARG A 70 -15.30 5.98 0.60
CA ARG A 70 -16.14 5.38 -0.46
C ARG A 70 -16.26 3.88 -0.33
N TYR A 71 -15.13 3.22 -0.08
CA TYR A 71 -15.09 1.79 0.19
C TYR A 71 -15.94 1.41 1.43
N LEU A 72 -15.77 2.14 2.53
CA LEU A 72 -16.45 1.88 3.80
C LEU A 72 -17.97 2.11 3.73
N PHE A 73 -18.40 3.13 2.97
CA PHE A 73 -19.80 3.53 2.85
C PHE A 73 -20.49 3.01 1.58
N GLU A 74 -19.77 2.28 0.72
CA GLU A 74 -20.25 1.74 -0.56
C GLU A 74 -20.74 2.83 -1.56
N GLU A 75 -20.04 3.97 -1.63
CA GLU A 75 -20.42 5.17 -2.44
C GLU A 75 -19.48 5.55 -3.60
#